data_AF-A0AA42QBK4-F1
#
_entry.id   AF-A0AA42QBK4-F1
#
_cell.length_a   1.000
_cell.length_b   1.000
_cell.length_c   1.000
_cell.angle_alpha   90.00
_cell.angle_beta   90.00
_cell.angle_gamma   90.00
#
_symmetry.space_group_name_H-M   'P 1'
#
loop_
_entity.id
_entity.type
_entity.pdbx_description
1 polymer ?
#
loop_
_entity_poly.entity_id
_entity_poly.type
_entity_poly.pdbx_seq_one_letter_code
_entity_poly.pdbx_strand_id
1 'polypeptide(L)'
;MHNSYQNIASIATKALLALIAAITITGCATKKDFYAMGGSRADGTVDMAYDFRQFESPVVNPAQAQSIAKSKCRVWGYSDAEAFGGVTQNCHQRDGFGTCVAGQVVHTYQCIGNLNEAAQAKPVSTQAPASLSGALSKDQWQQQQLQQLQSETGLSYEEYTRRYRQIMGQ
;
A
#
# COMPACT_ATOMS: atom_id res chain seq x y z
N MET A 1 71.16 -7.28 13.13
CA MET A 1 70.02 -6.95 12.24
C MET A 1 68.91 -8.01 12.21
N HIS A 2 69.07 -9.19 12.82
CA HIS A 2 68.02 -10.24 12.85
C HIS A 2 66.81 -9.94 13.77
N ASN A 3 66.99 -9.14 14.84
CA ASN A 3 65.97 -8.91 15.86
C ASN A 3 64.82 -7.96 15.41
N SER A 4 65.06 -7.12 14.39
CA SER A 4 64.04 -6.21 13.86
C SER A 4 63.06 -6.92 12.92
N TYR A 5 63.51 -7.95 12.19
CA TYR A 5 62.66 -8.73 11.28
C TYR A 5 61.64 -9.61 12.02
N GLN A 6 62.02 -10.18 13.18
CA GLN A 6 61.11 -10.99 14.01
C GLN A 6 59.98 -10.17 14.66
N ASN A 7 60.27 -8.93 15.05
CA ASN A 7 59.26 -8.02 15.61
C ASN A 7 58.25 -7.55 14.56
N ILE A 8 58.70 -7.23 13.35
CA ILE A 8 57.81 -6.80 12.25
C ILE A 8 56.89 -7.96 11.83
N ALA A 9 57.40 -9.19 11.73
CA ALA A 9 56.59 -10.37 11.40
C ALA A 9 55.53 -10.70 12.46
N SER A 10 55.86 -10.54 13.75
CA SER A 10 54.92 -10.75 14.87
C SER A 10 53.81 -9.69 14.90
N ILE A 11 54.15 -8.42 14.65
CA ILE A 11 53.17 -7.32 14.55
C ILE A 11 52.25 -7.53 13.35
N ALA A 12 52.81 -7.90 12.19
CA ALA A 12 52.02 -8.19 10.98
C ALA A 12 51.06 -9.37 11.18
N THR A 13 51.48 -10.43 11.88
CA THR A 13 50.62 -11.60 12.18
C THR A 13 49.47 -11.22 13.12
N LYS A 14 49.74 -10.42 14.17
CA LYS A 14 48.71 -9.93 15.09
C LYS A 14 47.73 -8.97 14.40
N ALA A 15 48.24 -8.08 13.55
CA ALA A 15 47.40 -7.18 12.75
C ALA A 15 46.52 -7.96 11.77
N LEU A 16 47.04 -9.01 11.13
CA LEU A 16 46.28 -9.87 10.23
C LEU A 16 45.17 -10.64 10.97
N LEU A 17 45.45 -11.20 12.15
CA LEU A 17 44.45 -11.85 13.00
C LEU A 17 43.35 -10.89 13.47
N ALA A 18 43.72 -9.65 13.83
CA ALA A 18 42.76 -8.61 14.21
C ALA A 18 41.87 -8.18 13.02
N LEU A 19 42.44 -8.10 11.82
CA LEU A 19 41.69 -7.78 10.60
C LEU A 19 40.72 -8.91 10.23
N ILE A 20 41.12 -10.17 10.37
CA ILE A 20 40.24 -11.33 10.13
C ILE A 20 39.09 -11.35 11.14
N ALA A 21 39.34 -11.06 12.42
CA ALA A 21 38.31 -10.99 13.46
C ALA A 21 37.32 -9.83 13.24
N ALA A 22 37.76 -8.72 12.64
CA ALA A 22 36.89 -7.59 12.32
C ALA A 22 35.88 -7.90 11.20
N ILE A 23 36.22 -8.80 10.26
CA ILE A 23 35.37 -9.11 9.10
C ILE A 23 34.18 -10.02 9.48
N THR A 24 34.23 -10.72 10.63
CA THR A 24 33.17 -11.66 11.03
C THR A 24 31.94 -11.02 11.67
N ILE A 25 31.95 -9.70 11.94
CA ILE A 25 30.80 -9.00 12.53
C ILE A 25 29.85 -8.56 11.40
N THR A 26 29.17 -9.53 10.77
CA THR A 26 28.07 -9.24 9.83
C THR A 26 26.73 -9.46 10.53
N GLY A 27 25.86 -8.45 10.50
CA GLY A 27 24.49 -8.59 10.99
C GLY A 27 23.65 -9.43 10.01
N CYS A 28 22.76 -10.28 10.50
CA CYS A 28 21.85 -11.02 9.65
C CYS A 28 20.73 -10.09 9.15
N ALA A 29 20.72 -9.78 7.87
CA ALA A 29 19.59 -9.09 7.23
C ALA A 29 18.41 -10.07 7.11
N THR A 30 17.32 -9.79 7.81
CA THR A 30 16.13 -10.65 7.84
C THR A 30 14.92 -9.89 7.35
N LYS A 31 14.16 -10.50 6.43
CA LYS A 31 12.92 -9.88 5.94
C LYS A 31 11.86 -9.99 7.02
N LYS A 32 11.24 -8.87 7.37
CA LYS A 32 10.13 -8.82 8.31
C LYS A 32 8.90 -8.26 7.63
N ASP A 33 7.81 -9.01 7.73
CA ASP A 33 6.51 -8.58 7.24
C ASP A 33 5.82 -7.72 8.30
N PHE A 34 5.12 -6.70 7.84
CA PHE A 34 4.25 -5.92 8.69
C PHE A 34 2.96 -6.67 9.00
N TYR A 35 2.47 -6.52 10.23
CA TYR A 35 1.15 -6.99 10.64
C TYR A 35 0.37 -5.90 11.35
N ALA A 36 -0.95 -5.94 11.22
CA ALA A 36 -1.83 -5.00 11.91
C ALA A 36 -1.99 -5.46 13.37
N MET A 37 -1.59 -4.62 14.32
CA MET A 37 -1.83 -4.86 15.74
C MET A 37 -3.25 -4.50 16.17
N GLY A 38 -3.83 -3.51 15.50
CA GLY A 38 -5.10 -2.95 15.87
C GLY A 38 -5.28 -1.57 15.27
N GLY A 39 -6.14 -0.79 15.91
CA GLY A 39 -6.47 0.56 15.50
C GLY A 39 -7.79 1.00 16.12
N SER A 40 -8.09 2.29 16.04
CA SER A 40 -9.34 2.87 16.52
C SER A 40 -10.14 3.36 15.33
N ARG A 41 -11.31 2.77 15.11
CA ARG A 41 -12.26 3.28 14.11
C ARG A 41 -12.75 4.69 14.46
N ALA A 42 -12.89 4.98 15.75
CA ALA A 42 -13.36 6.28 16.22
C ALA A 42 -12.33 7.38 15.96
N ASP A 43 -11.05 7.06 16.17
CA ASP A 43 -9.93 8.00 15.92
C ASP A 43 -9.41 7.93 14.48
N GLY A 44 -9.91 6.97 13.68
CA GLY A 44 -9.50 6.76 12.30
C GLY A 44 -8.05 6.33 12.16
N THR A 45 -7.53 5.50 13.07
CA THR A 45 -6.11 5.08 13.07
C THR A 45 -5.94 3.57 12.99
N VAL A 46 -4.85 3.12 12.38
CA VAL A 46 -4.42 1.71 12.29
C VAL A 46 -2.95 1.61 12.64
N ASP A 47 -2.61 0.69 13.54
CA ASP A 47 -1.24 0.45 13.97
C ASP A 47 -0.67 -0.79 13.26
N MET A 48 0.39 -0.56 12.48
CA MET A 48 1.14 -1.57 11.75
C MET A 48 2.47 -1.79 12.45
N ALA A 49 2.83 -3.05 12.70
CA ALA A 49 4.05 -3.36 13.43
C ALA A 49 4.88 -4.47 12.80
N TYR A 50 6.15 -4.51 13.17
CA TYR A 50 7.06 -5.63 12.93
C TYR A 50 8.00 -5.82 14.12
N ASP A 51 8.47 -7.04 14.30
CA ASP A 51 9.36 -7.40 15.40
C ASP A 51 10.83 -7.38 14.99
N PHE A 52 11.69 -7.01 15.95
CA PHE A 52 13.14 -7.10 15.83
C PHE A 52 13.73 -7.87 17.02
N ARG A 53 14.92 -8.43 16.81
CA ARG A 53 15.73 -9.08 17.84
C ARG A 53 17.17 -8.60 17.78
N GLN A 54 17.94 -8.92 18.81
CA GLN A 54 19.34 -8.57 18.90
C GLN A 54 20.11 -9.14 17.69
N PHE A 55 20.95 -8.30 17.11
CA PHE A 55 21.80 -8.63 15.96
C PHE A 55 21.05 -8.92 14.65
N GLU A 56 19.74 -8.69 14.59
CA GLU A 56 18.98 -8.66 13.34
C GLU A 56 19.04 -7.27 12.70
N SER A 57 19.19 -7.23 11.37
CA SER A 57 18.92 -6.04 10.57
C SER A 57 17.60 -6.27 9.83
N PRO A 58 16.46 -5.80 10.37
CA PRO A 58 15.16 -6.03 9.76
C PRO A 58 15.03 -5.25 8.46
N VAL A 59 14.81 -5.96 7.36
CA VAL A 59 14.49 -5.40 6.06
C VAL A 59 12.97 -5.47 5.89
N VAL A 60 12.33 -4.31 5.89
CA VAL A 60 10.86 -4.19 5.86
C VAL A 60 10.38 -3.55 4.56
N ASN A 61 9.12 -3.80 4.21
CA ASN A 61 8.47 -3.20 3.04
C ASN A 61 7.39 -2.18 3.47
N PRO A 62 7.66 -0.87 3.42
CA PRO A 62 6.68 0.16 3.78
C PRO A 62 5.41 0.13 2.90
N ALA A 63 5.53 -0.27 1.63
CA ALA A 63 4.38 -0.38 0.74
C ALA A 63 3.45 -1.53 1.16
N GLN A 64 4.01 -2.62 1.71
CA GLN A 64 3.21 -3.69 2.32
C GLN A 64 2.41 -3.16 3.51
N ALA A 65 3.06 -2.41 4.42
CA ALA A 65 2.39 -1.79 5.57
C ALA A 65 1.23 -0.89 5.13
N GLN A 66 1.47 0.00 4.16
CA GLN A 66 0.45 0.87 3.60
C GLN A 66 -0.71 0.10 2.97
N SER A 67 -0.43 -0.98 2.24
CA SER A 67 -1.48 -1.80 1.62
C SER A 67 -2.38 -2.49 2.65
N ILE A 68 -1.81 -2.96 3.76
CA ILE A 68 -2.55 -3.59 4.86
C ILE A 68 -3.36 -2.53 5.60
N ALA A 69 -2.76 -1.39 5.94
CA ALA A 69 -3.45 -0.28 6.59
C ALA A 69 -4.63 0.22 5.75
N LYS A 70 -4.44 0.43 4.44
CA LYS A 70 -5.51 0.78 3.51
C LYS A 70 -6.63 -0.26 3.50
N SER A 71 -6.28 -1.55 3.48
CA SER A 71 -7.29 -2.61 3.53
C SER A 71 -8.11 -2.56 4.83
N LYS A 72 -7.49 -2.27 5.98
CA LYS A 72 -8.18 -2.13 7.27
C LYS A 72 -9.08 -0.88 7.29
N CYS A 73 -8.56 0.25 6.82
CA CYS A 73 -9.32 1.50 6.70
C CYS A 73 -10.55 1.35 5.77
N ARG A 74 -10.42 0.60 4.66
CA ARG A 74 -11.53 0.30 3.74
C ARG A 74 -12.65 -0.50 4.39
N VAL A 75 -12.33 -1.41 5.31
CA VAL A 75 -13.35 -2.15 6.07
C VAL A 75 -14.21 -1.20 6.91
N TRP A 76 -13.65 -0.06 7.34
CA TRP A 76 -14.39 0.96 8.11
C TRP A 76 -15.11 2.01 7.25
N GLY A 77 -14.87 2.00 5.94
CA GLY A 77 -15.45 2.94 4.98
C GLY A 77 -14.50 4.06 4.53
N TYR A 78 -13.23 4.05 4.90
CA TYR A 78 -12.28 5.04 4.38
C TYR A 78 -11.74 4.61 3.01
N SER A 79 -11.32 5.57 2.19
CA SER A 79 -10.80 5.27 0.85
C SER A 79 -9.31 4.94 0.86
N ASP A 80 -8.54 5.52 1.78
CA ASP A 80 -7.11 5.33 1.87
C ASP A 80 -6.55 5.35 3.31
N ALA A 81 -5.24 5.09 3.43
CA ALA A 81 -4.48 5.22 4.65
C ALA A 81 -3.13 5.91 4.40
N GLU A 82 -2.74 6.81 5.31
CA GLU A 82 -1.50 7.58 5.25
C GLU A 82 -0.72 7.41 6.56
N ALA A 83 0.61 7.38 6.50
CA ALA A 83 1.43 7.25 7.70
C ALA A 83 1.31 8.52 8.56
N PHE A 84 1.12 8.35 9.87
CA PHE A 84 0.90 9.45 10.82
C PHE A 84 1.53 9.13 12.18
N GLY A 85 1.79 10.14 13.01
CA GLY A 85 2.13 9.92 14.43
C GLY A 85 3.55 9.38 14.69
N GLY A 86 4.39 9.26 13.66
CA GLY A 86 5.76 8.80 13.80
C GLY A 86 5.88 7.29 14.03
N VAL A 87 7.01 6.87 14.59
CA VAL A 87 7.35 5.47 14.83
C VAL A 87 7.62 5.27 16.31
N THR A 88 6.92 4.32 16.93
CA THR A 88 7.08 3.99 18.35
C THR A 88 7.76 2.64 18.50
N GLN A 89 8.70 2.52 19.44
CA GLN A 89 9.39 1.26 19.72
C GLN A 89 8.93 0.71 21.08
N ASN A 90 8.26 -0.43 21.04
CA ASN A 90 7.84 -1.16 22.23
C ASN A 90 8.89 -2.22 22.56
N CYS A 91 9.50 -2.11 23.74
CA CYS A 91 10.51 -3.06 24.15
C CYS A 91 9.90 -4.25 24.89
N HIS A 92 10.15 -5.47 24.40
CA HIS A 92 9.69 -6.71 25.03
C HIS A 92 10.77 -7.34 25.91
N GLN A 93 12.04 -7.19 25.54
CA GLN A 93 13.17 -7.74 26.29
C GLN A 93 14.29 -6.71 26.38
N ARG A 94 14.77 -6.50 27.60
CA ARG A 94 15.97 -5.71 27.90
C ARG A 94 17.09 -6.61 28.39
N ASP A 95 18.33 -6.26 28.07
CA ASP A 95 19.50 -6.93 28.62
C ASP A 95 19.80 -6.46 30.06
N GLY A 96 20.87 -7.02 30.65
CA GLY A 96 21.31 -6.65 32.00
C GLY A 96 21.80 -5.20 32.15
N PHE A 97 22.01 -4.48 31.03
CA PHE A 97 22.40 -3.07 31.00
C PHE A 97 21.22 -2.13 30.70
N GLY A 98 20.01 -2.67 30.48
CA GLY A 98 18.79 -1.92 30.18
C GLY A 98 18.53 -1.65 28.68
N THR A 99 19.39 -2.14 27.79
CA THR A 99 19.27 -1.97 26.33
C THR A 99 18.15 -2.84 25.80
N CYS A 100 17.32 -2.28 24.90
CA CYS A 100 16.28 -3.08 24.26
C CYS A 100 16.88 -4.04 23.24
N VAL A 101 16.85 -5.33 23.55
CA VAL A 101 17.42 -6.39 22.71
C VAL A 101 16.38 -7.11 21.87
N ALA A 102 15.11 -7.06 22.25
CA ALA A 102 14.03 -7.53 21.40
C ALA A 102 12.77 -6.70 21.67
N GLY A 103 12.03 -6.43 20.61
CA GLY A 103 10.89 -5.57 20.68
C GLY A 103 10.17 -5.49 19.35
N GLN A 104 9.31 -4.51 19.30
CA GLN A 104 8.44 -4.26 18.19
C GLN A 104 8.52 -2.78 17.81
N VAL A 105 8.49 -2.52 16.51
CA VAL A 105 8.42 -1.18 15.95
C VAL A 105 7.01 -0.99 15.38
N VAL A 106 6.35 0.07 15.81
CA VAL A 106 4.96 0.38 15.50
C VAL A 106 4.91 1.65 14.65
N HIS A 107 4.25 1.54 13.52
CA HIS A 107 3.96 2.60 12.57
C HIS A 107 2.46 2.86 12.60
N THR A 108 2.06 4.05 13.00
CA THR A 108 0.66 4.45 13.00
C THR A 108 0.29 5.00 11.62
N TYR A 109 -0.91 4.67 11.17
CA TYR A 109 -1.51 5.17 9.94
C TYR A 109 -2.85 5.81 10.27
N GLN A 110 -3.13 6.95 9.66
CA GLN A 110 -4.44 7.60 9.67
C GLN A 110 -5.23 7.16 8.44
N CYS A 111 -6.48 6.76 8.65
CA CYS A 111 -7.43 6.51 7.58
C CYS A 111 -7.92 7.85 7.03
N ILE A 112 -7.90 7.99 5.71
CA ILE A 112 -8.29 9.21 5.02
C ILE A 112 -9.37 8.93 3.98
N GLY A 113 -10.06 10.01 3.57
CA GLY A 113 -11.16 9.96 2.64
C GLY A 113 -12.51 9.82 3.30
N ASN A 114 -13.55 9.91 2.48
CA ASN A 114 -14.91 10.08 2.93
C ASN A 114 -15.60 8.69 3.11
N LEU A 115 -16.27 8.51 4.26
CA LEU A 115 -16.98 7.28 4.64
C LEU A 115 -18.13 6.87 3.68
N ASN A 116 -18.71 7.86 3.01
CA ASN A 116 -19.77 7.74 2.03
C ASN A 116 -19.21 7.43 0.62
N GLU A 117 -17.93 7.71 0.34
CA GLU A 117 -17.24 7.46 -0.93
C GLU A 117 -16.70 6.03 -1.02
N ALA A 118 -16.26 5.40 0.08
CA ALA A 118 -15.87 3.99 0.01
C ALA A 118 -17.05 3.05 -0.21
N ALA A 119 -18.26 3.43 0.19
CA ALA A 119 -19.50 2.74 -0.22
C ALA A 119 -19.76 2.87 -1.74
N GLN A 120 -19.15 3.87 -2.37
CA GLN A 120 -19.19 4.13 -3.81
C GLN A 120 -17.88 3.73 -4.50
N ALA A 121 -16.96 3.07 -3.80
CA ALA A 121 -15.84 2.37 -4.41
C ALA A 121 -16.45 1.23 -5.23
N LYS A 122 -16.88 1.59 -6.45
CA LYS A 122 -17.34 0.71 -7.50
C LYS A 122 -16.41 -0.50 -7.51
N PRO A 123 -16.93 -1.74 -7.62
CA PRO A 123 -16.06 -2.89 -7.77
C PRO A 123 -15.05 -2.53 -8.84
N VAL A 124 -13.77 -2.75 -8.54
CA VAL A 124 -12.67 -2.56 -9.49
C VAL A 124 -13.16 -3.15 -10.80
N SER A 125 -13.58 -2.30 -11.72
CA SER A 125 -13.87 -2.74 -13.06
C SER A 125 -12.50 -3.13 -13.54
N THR A 126 -12.28 -4.42 -13.72
CA THR A 126 -11.31 -4.93 -14.68
C THR A 126 -11.66 -4.23 -15.99
N GLN A 127 -11.10 -3.04 -16.20
CA GLN A 127 -11.13 -2.35 -17.48
C GLN A 127 -10.19 -3.15 -18.37
N ALA A 128 -10.69 -4.28 -18.87
CA ALA A 128 -10.33 -4.67 -20.20
C ALA A 128 -10.62 -3.45 -21.10
N PRO A 129 -9.69 -3.02 -21.95
CA PRO A 129 -9.95 -1.92 -22.86
C PRO A 129 -11.17 -2.31 -23.71
N ALA A 130 -12.30 -1.64 -23.44
CA ALA A 130 -13.52 -1.75 -24.24
C ALA A 130 -13.31 -0.97 -25.54
N SER A 131 -12.34 -1.41 -26.34
CA SER A 131 -12.28 -1.16 -27.76
C SER A 131 -12.41 -2.53 -28.40
N LEU A 132 -13.50 -2.69 -29.18
CA LEU A 132 -13.88 -3.84 -30.02
C LEU A 132 -15.07 -4.67 -29.51
N SER A 133 -16.25 -4.04 -29.46
CA SER A 133 -17.50 -4.73 -29.84
C SER A 133 -18.54 -3.68 -30.20
N GLY A 134 -18.68 -3.42 -31.50
CA GLY A 134 -19.60 -2.44 -32.08
C GLY A 134 -21.07 -2.87 -32.02
N ALA A 135 -21.65 -2.89 -30.84
CA ALA A 135 -23.09 -2.95 -30.65
C ALA A 135 -23.48 -1.98 -29.53
N LEU A 136 -24.06 -0.84 -29.89
CA LEU A 136 -24.72 0.06 -28.94
C LEU A 136 -25.81 -0.73 -28.21
N SER A 137 -25.93 -0.57 -26.89
CA SER A 137 -27.04 -1.17 -26.15
C SER A 137 -28.37 -0.55 -26.61
N LYS A 138 -29.49 -1.25 -26.39
CA LYS A 138 -30.83 -0.78 -26.80
C LYS A 138 -31.14 0.63 -26.29
N ASP A 139 -30.80 0.90 -25.03
CA ASP A 139 -31.04 2.21 -24.40
C ASP A 139 -30.16 3.31 -25.04
N GLN A 140 -28.90 2.99 -25.32
CA GLN A 140 -27.99 3.93 -25.99
C GLN A 140 -28.46 4.25 -27.42
N TRP A 141 -28.97 3.24 -28.14
CA TRP A 141 -29.55 3.44 -29.46
C TRP A 141 -30.80 4.33 -29.41
N GLN A 142 -31.69 4.11 -28.45
CA GLN A 142 -32.90 4.93 -28.29
C GLN A 142 -32.55 6.40 -28.02
N GLN A 143 -31.59 6.66 -27.12
CA GLN A 143 -31.15 8.02 -26.81
C GLN A 143 -30.56 8.72 -28.04
N GLN A 144 -29.72 8.03 -28.81
CA GLN A 144 -29.12 8.60 -30.02
C GLN A 144 -30.17 8.96 -31.07
N GLN A 145 -31.16 8.08 -31.29
CA GLN A 145 -32.25 8.33 -32.23
C GLN A 145 -33.15 9.49 -31.80
N LEU A 146 -33.45 9.61 -30.51
CA LEU A 146 -34.22 10.74 -29.97
C LEU A 146 -33.49 12.07 -30.17
N GLN A 147 -32.18 12.09 -29.96
CA GLN A 147 -31.36 13.28 -30.15
C GLN A 147 -31.34 13.72 -31.62
N GLN A 148 -31.27 12.75 -32.54
CA GLN A 148 -31.37 13.02 -33.98
C GLN A 148 -32.75 13.59 -34.35
N LEU A 149 -33.84 13.00 -33.85
CA LEU A 149 -35.20 13.49 -34.07
C LEU A 149 -35.41 14.91 -33.54
N GLN A 150 -34.77 15.26 -32.43
CA GLN A 150 -34.83 16.59 -31.84
C GLN A 150 -34.01 17.63 -32.63
N SER A 151 -32.96 17.21 -33.33
CA SER A 151 -32.11 18.09 -34.14
C SER A 151 -32.70 18.46 -35.50
N GLU A 152 -33.73 17.75 -35.95
CA GLU A 152 -34.36 17.96 -37.26
C GLU A 152 -35.40 19.09 -37.17
N THR A 153 -35.06 20.27 -37.69
CA THR A 153 -35.93 21.45 -37.67
C THR A 153 -36.94 21.41 -38.81
N GLY A 154 -38.23 21.56 -38.49
CA GLY A 154 -39.32 21.62 -39.47
C GLY A 154 -40.26 20.41 -39.54
N LEU A 155 -40.16 19.44 -38.61
CA LEU A 155 -41.15 18.36 -38.53
C LEU A 155 -42.53 18.87 -38.07
N SER A 156 -43.58 18.34 -38.70
CA SER A 156 -44.94 18.47 -38.20
C SER A 156 -45.10 17.66 -36.89
N TYR A 157 -45.95 18.15 -35.98
CA TYR A 157 -46.16 17.54 -34.67
C TYR A 157 -46.66 16.08 -34.77
N GLU A 158 -47.51 15.79 -35.75
CA GLU A 158 -48.02 14.44 -35.99
C GLU A 158 -46.91 13.47 -36.40
N GLU A 159 -45.98 13.93 -37.24
CA GLU A 159 -44.87 13.13 -37.73
C GLU A 159 -43.81 12.88 -36.65
N TYR A 160 -43.52 13.90 -35.83
CA TYR A 160 -42.68 13.76 -34.64
C TYR A 160 -43.23 12.69 -33.69
N THR A 161 -44.53 12.74 -33.39
CA THR A 161 -45.17 11.80 -32.45
C THR A 161 -45.20 10.37 -32.98
N ARG A 162 -45.35 10.18 -34.30
CA ARG A 162 -45.27 8.87 -34.96
C ARG A 162 -43.88 8.25 -34.82
N ARG A 163 -42.83 9.01 -35.17
CA ARG A 163 -41.43 8.55 -35.09
C ARG A 163 -40.99 8.27 -33.66
N TYR A 164 -41.41 9.12 -32.72
CA TYR A 164 -41.16 8.91 -31.30
C TYR A 164 -41.71 7.57 -30.79
N ARG A 165 -42.97 7.23 -31.11
CA ARG A 165 -43.58 5.94 -30.74
C ARG A 165 -42.82 4.74 -31.30
N GLN A 166 -42.36 4.83 -32.56
CA GLN A 166 -41.56 3.78 -33.19
C GLN A 166 -40.21 3.56 -32.47
N ILE A 167 -39.52 4.63 -32.06
CA ILE A 167 -38.24 4.53 -31.32
C ILE A 167 -38.45 3.92 -29.93
N MET A 168 -39.56 4.25 -29.28
CA MET A 168 -39.90 3.74 -27.94
C MET A 168 -40.49 2.32 -27.96
N GLY A 169 -40.86 1.80 -29.14
CA GLY A 169 -41.37 0.44 -29.30
C GLY A 169 -42.75 0.21 -28.68
N GLN A 170 -43.60 1.24 -28.68
CA GLN A 170 -44.99 1.19 -28.24
C GLN A 170 -45.97 1.06 -29.41
#